data_AF-A0A1F2X4H1-F1
#
_entry.id   AF-A0A1F2X4H1-F1
#
_cell.length_a   1.000
_cell.length_b   1.000
_cell.length_c   1.000
_cell.angle_alpha   90.00
_cell.angle_beta   90.00
_cell.angle_gamma   90.00
#
_symmetry.space_group_name_H-M   'P 1'
#
loop_
_entity.id
_entity.type
_entity.pdbx_description
1 polymer ?
#
loop_
_entity_poly.entity_id
_entity_poly.type
_entity_poly.pdbx_seq_one_letter_code
_entity_poly.pdbx_strand_id
1 'polypeptide(L)'
;MPDLITDFYRQNEWANLTLIDVCRGLSDEQLDAAAPGTYGSIRDTLRHIVGSETGYAFRRGDPDNERMDSDEGWPGFDRLAELVHATAAAATRQALGSLSEPITVDPDAPSQVDPAVILTQMVHHSTDHRSQINTILTTLGIEPPDLSSWSWGLADGRVTCGRCGSKEHYGEDHS
;
A
#
# COMPACT_ATOMS: atom_id res chain seq x y z
N MET A 1 -6.56 20.03 -10.67
CA MET A 1 -6.02 20.47 -9.37
C MET A 1 -5.79 19.21 -8.55
N PRO A 2 -4.66 19.07 -7.84
CA PRO A 2 -4.55 18.04 -6.83
C PRO A 2 -5.63 18.31 -5.77
N ASP A 3 -6.42 17.30 -5.46
CA ASP A 3 -7.31 17.29 -4.30
C ASP A 3 -6.80 16.23 -3.32
N LEU A 4 -7.02 16.49 -2.03
CA LEU A 4 -6.47 15.66 -0.95
C LEU A 4 -6.89 14.19 -1.06
N ILE A 5 -8.10 13.91 -1.56
CA ILE A 5 -8.62 12.55 -1.70
C ILE A 5 -7.80 11.80 -2.76
N THR A 6 -7.61 12.40 -3.93
CA THR A 6 -6.75 11.83 -4.98
C THR A 6 -5.32 11.61 -4.49
N ASP A 7 -4.78 12.52 -3.69
CA ASP A 7 -3.41 12.42 -3.18
C ASP A 7 -3.23 11.24 -2.19
N PHE A 8 -4.24 10.88 -1.39
CA PHE A 8 -4.17 9.69 -0.53
C PHE A 8 -3.90 8.41 -1.33
N TYR A 9 -4.59 8.20 -2.45
CA TYR A 9 -4.41 7.01 -3.27
C TYR A 9 -3.13 7.04 -4.09
N ARG A 10 -2.71 8.21 -4.58
CA ARG A 10 -1.43 8.36 -5.28
C ARG A 10 -0.24 8.14 -4.35
N GLN A 11 -0.29 8.64 -3.13
CA GLN A 11 0.73 8.40 -2.13
C GLN A 11 0.77 6.90 -1.77
N ASN A 12 -0.40 6.28 -1.58
CA ASN A 12 -0.47 4.86 -1.26
C ASN A 12 0.10 3.98 -2.39
N GLU A 13 -0.25 4.28 -3.64
CA GLU A 13 0.32 3.66 -4.85
C GLU A 13 1.84 3.80 -4.89
N TRP A 14 2.35 5.03 -4.77
CA TRP A 14 3.78 5.31 -4.79
C TRP A 14 4.54 4.54 -3.71
N ALA A 15 4.01 4.50 -2.49
CA ALA A 15 4.68 3.82 -1.39
C ALA A 15 4.64 2.29 -1.53
N ASN A 16 3.57 1.72 -2.09
CA ASN A 16 3.52 0.29 -2.42
C ASN A 16 4.54 -0.06 -3.51
N LEU A 17 4.61 0.72 -4.59
CA LEU A 17 5.57 0.49 -5.69
C LEU A 17 7.02 0.67 -5.22
N THR A 18 7.28 1.71 -4.42
CA THR A 18 8.62 1.96 -3.86
C THR A 18 9.07 0.79 -2.99
N LEU A 19 8.18 0.23 -2.16
CA LEU A 19 8.50 -0.92 -1.33
C LEU A 19 8.72 -2.19 -2.16
N ILE A 20 7.89 -2.41 -3.19
CA ILE A 20 8.07 -3.50 -4.16
C ILE A 20 9.46 -3.42 -4.80
N ASP A 21 9.86 -2.23 -5.25
CA ASP A 21 11.16 -2.02 -5.92
C ASP A 21 12.36 -2.27 -4.99
N VAL A 22 12.26 -1.89 -3.71
CA VAL A 22 13.27 -2.27 -2.70
C VAL A 22 13.32 -3.80 -2.54
N CYS A 23 12.16 -4.45 -2.43
CA CYS A 23 12.07 -5.88 -2.20
C CYS A 23 12.55 -6.72 -3.40
N ARG A 24 12.50 -6.20 -4.63
CA ARG A 24 13.07 -6.85 -5.83
C ARG A 24 14.57 -7.12 -5.72
N GLY A 25 15.29 -6.34 -4.90
CA GLY A 25 16.72 -6.49 -4.70
C GLY A 25 17.12 -7.53 -3.63
N LEU A 26 16.14 -8.12 -2.94
CA LEU A 26 16.38 -9.08 -1.86
C LEU A 26 16.61 -10.50 -2.38
N SER A 27 17.36 -11.31 -1.63
CA SER A 27 17.44 -12.75 -1.87
C SER A 27 16.14 -13.45 -1.49
N ASP A 28 15.95 -14.69 -1.96
CA ASP A 28 14.78 -15.49 -1.58
C ASP A 28 14.73 -15.73 -0.08
N GLU A 29 15.86 -15.97 0.58
CA GLU A 29 15.92 -16.13 2.03
C GLU A 29 15.52 -14.86 2.79
N GLN A 30 15.87 -13.68 2.24
CA GLN A 30 15.46 -12.40 2.82
C GLN A 30 13.97 -12.14 2.59
N LEU A 31 13.44 -12.50 1.42
CA LEU A 31 12.01 -12.39 1.13
C LEU A 31 11.16 -13.31 2.02
N ASP A 32 11.70 -14.47 2.38
CA ASP A 32 11.06 -15.45 3.26
C ASP A 32 11.32 -15.21 4.76
N ALA A 33 12.07 -14.14 5.10
CA ALA A 33 12.28 -13.74 6.48
C ALA A 33 11.02 -13.10 7.09
N ALA A 34 10.80 -13.33 8.38
CA ALA A 34 9.70 -12.78 9.18
C ALA A 34 10.22 -12.32 10.55
N ALA A 35 9.42 -11.52 11.26
CA ALA A 35 9.71 -11.09 12.64
C ALA A 35 8.51 -11.33 13.56
N PRO A 36 8.71 -11.55 14.87
CA PRO A 36 7.59 -11.68 15.81
C PRO A 36 6.65 -10.45 15.74
N GLY A 37 5.36 -10.71 15.60
CA GLY A 37 4.34 -9.65 15.52
C GLY A 37 4.09 -9.08 14.13
N THR A 38 4.77 -9.57 13.09
CA THR A 38 4.43 -9.25 11.69
C THR A 38 3.41 -10.24 11.13
N TYR A 39 2.75 -9.86 10.03
CA TYR A 39 1.77 -10.69 9.32
C TYR A 39 2.36 -12.05 8.89
N GLY A 40 3.57 -12.02 8.37
CA GLY A 40 4.30 -13.20 7.89
C GLY A 40 5.66 -12.78 7.37
N SER A 41 6.13 -13.49 6.33
CA SER A 41 7.34 -13.10 5.62
C SER A 41 7.17 -11.78 4.86
N ILE A 42 8.25 -11.18 4.36
CA ILE A 42 8.17 -10.02 3.45
C ILE A 42 7.32 -10.40 2.23
N ARG A 43 7.55 -11.58 1.65
CA ARG A 43 6.83 -12.09 0.48
C ARG A 43 5.33 -12.23 0.76
N ASP A 44 4.97 -12.84 1.89
CA ASP A 44 3.57 -12.99 2.29
C ASP A 44 2.90 -11.65 2.54
N THR A 45 3.62 -10.73 3.20
CA THR A 45 3.10 -9.41 3.54
C THR A 45 2.88 -8.54 2.30
N LEU A 46 3.78 -8.58 1.30
CA LEU A 46 3.58 -7.91 0.01
C LEU A 46 2.36 -8.46 -0.72
N ARG A 47 2.24 -9.78 -0.81
CA ARG A 47 1.06 -10.44 -1.41
C ARG A 47 -0.21 -10.05 -0.66
N HIS A 48 -0.17 -10.00 0.67
CA HIS A 48 -1.31 -9.64 1.50
C HIS A 48 -1.76 -8.19 1.30
N ILE A 49 -0.83 -7.23 1.22
CA ILE A 49 -1.13 -5.83 0.93
C ILE A 49 -1.92 -5.73 -0.38
N VAL A 50 -1.35 -6.25 -1.48
CA VAL A 50 -1.97 -6.13 -2.82
C VAL A 50 -3.28 -6.92 -2.91
N GLY A 51 -3.34 -8.11 -2.33
CA GLY A 51 -4.55 -8.93 -2.29
C GLY A 51 -5.70 -8.27 -1.52
N SER A 52 -5.41 -7.66 -0.37
CA SER A 52 -6.41 -6.91 0.39
C SER A 52 -6.89 -5.68 -0.36
N GLU A 53 -5.99 -4.91 -0.99
CA GLU A 53 -6.38 -3.73 -1.77
C GLU A 53 -7.27 -4.10 -2.97
N THR A 54 -6.87 -5.09 -3.78
CA THR A 54 -7.72 -5.56 -4.90
C THR A 54 -9.08 -6.04 -4.39
N GLY A 55 -9.11 -6.71 -3.24
CA GLY A 55 -10.35 -7.11 -2.57
C GLY A 55 -11.24 -5.94 -2.12
N TYR A 56 -10.67 -4.84 -1.63
CA TYR A 56 -11.43 -3.65 -1.24
C TYR A 56 -12.02 -2.93 -2.45
N ALA A 57 -11.22 -2.77 -3.51
CA ALA A 57 -11.70 -2.15 -4.75
C ALA A 57 -12.75 -3.02 -5.47
N PHE A 58 -12.61 -4.35 -5.45
CA PHE A 58 -13.62 -5.28 -5.97
C PHE A 58 -14.96 -5.15 -5.24
N ARG A 59 -14.95 -5.03 -3.90
CA ARG A 59 -16.18 -4.86 -3.09
C ARG A 59 -16.95 -3.58 -3.41
N ARG A 60 -16.28 -2.57 -3.96
CA ARG A 60 -16.90 -1.33 -4.46
C ARG A 60 -17.52 -1.48 -5.85
N GLY A 61 -17.44 -2.67 -6.44
CA GLY A 61 -18.12 -3.01 -7.69
C GLY A 61 -17.44 -2.46 -8.94
N ASP A 62 -16.11 -2.23 -8.91
CA ASP A 62 -15.37 -1.92 -10.14
C ASP A 62 -15.22 -3.22 -10.98
N PRO A 63 -15.88 -3.32 -12.14
CA PRO A 63 -15.84 -4.52 -12.97
C PRO A 63 -14.49 -4.71 -13.67
N ASP A 64 -13.69 -3.66 -13.75
CA ASP A 64 -12.38 -3.68 -14.42
C ASP A 64 -11.24 -3.97 -13.43
N ASN A 65 -11.53 -4.08 -12.12
CA ASN A 65 -10.52 -4.44 -11.13
C ASN A 65 -10.53 -5.95 -10.85
N GLU A 66 -9.40 -6.59 -11.15
CA GLU A 66 -9.17 -7.98 -10.84
C GLU A 66 -8.94 -8.16 -9.33
N ARG A 67 -9.75 -9.01 -8.71
CA ARG A 67 -9.48 -9.48 -7.36
C ARG A 67 -8.44 -10.58 -7.42
N MET A 68 -7.30 -10.37 -6.77
CA MET A 68 -6.31 -11.42 -6.59
C MET A 68 -6.87 -12.52 -5.67
N ASP A 69 -6.68 -13.79 -6.06
CA ASP A 69 -7.09 -14.92 -5.25
C ASP A 69 -6.13 -15.10 -4.06
N SER A 70 -6.68 -15.36 -2.87
CA SER A 70 -5.87 -15.63 -1.68
C SER A 70 -5.10 -16.95 -1.78
N ASP A 71 -5.63 -17.89 -2.58
CA ASP A 71 -5.09 -19.24 -2.72
C ASP A 71 -4.02 -19.33 -3.83
N GLU A 72 -3.89 -18.29 -4.65
CA GLU A 72 -2.88 -18.22 -5.71
C GLU A 72 -1.48 -18.01 -5.12
N GLY A 73 -0.48 -18.74 -5.62
CA GLY A 73 0.91 -18.65 -5.16
C GLY A 73 1.56 -17.29 -5.40
N TRP A 74 2.88 -17.19 -5.17
CA TRP A 74 3.61 -15.94 -5.42
C TRP A 74 3.52 -15.52 -6.91
N PRO A 75 2.90 -14.37 -7.24
CA PRO A 75 2.63 -14.00 -8.63
C PRO A 75 3.82 -13.25 -9.29
N GLY A 76 4.86 -12.93 -8.52
CA GLY A 76 6.00 -12.12 -8.98
C GLY A 76 5.78 -10.62 -8.84
N PHE A 77 6.89 -9.88 -8.75
CA PHE A 77 6.86 -8.44 -8.48
C PHE A 77 6.19 -7.62 -9.60
N ASP A 78 6.38 -8.01 -10.87
CA ASP A 78 5.76 -7.31 -12.01
C ASP A 78 4.24 -7.37 -11.91
N ARG A 79 3.71 -8.55 -11.56
CA ARG A 79 2.28 -8.73 -11.39
C ARG A 79 1.73 -7.94 -10.21
N LEU A 80 2.45 -7.91 -9.09
CA LEU A 80 2.06 -7.07 -7.95
C LEU A 80 2.02 -5.59 -8.32
N ALA A 81 3.02 -5.09 -9.05
CA ALA A 81 3.07 -3.69 -9.48
C ALA A 81 1.91 -3.32 -10.43
N GLU A 82 1.58 -4.20 -11.38
CA GLU A 82 0.42 -4.02 -12.26
C GLU A 82 -0.89 -3.89 -11.47
N LEU A 83 -1.10 -4.78 -10.48
CA LEU A 83 -2.29 -4.76 -9.64
C LEU A 83 -2.37 -3.51 -8.75
N VAL A 84 -1.23 -3.03 -8.23
CA VAL A 84 -1.15 -1.78 -7.48
C VAL A 84 -1.59 -0.59 -8.33
N HIS A 85 -1.07 -0.46 -9.56
CA HIS A 85 -1.48 0.61 -10.48
C HIS A 85 -2.98 0.56 -10.80
N ALA A 86 -3.50 -0.62 -11.17
CA ALA A 86 -4.91 -0.79 -11.50
C ALA A 86 -5.82 -0.45 -10.31
N THR A 87 -5.44 -0.91 -9.11
CA THR A 87 -6.21 -0.72 -7.89
C THR A 87 -6.19 0.73 -7.42
N ALA A 88 -5.06 1.42 -7.49
CA ALA A 88 -4.97 2.84 -7.15
C ALA A 88 -5.85 3.70 -8.07
N ALA A 89 -5.85 3.40 -9.37
CA ALA A 89 -6.71 4.08 -10.34
C ALA A 89 -8.20 3.83 -10.04
N ALA A 90 -8.58 2.59 -9.71
CA ALA A 90 -9.94 2.25 -9.31
C ALA A 90 -10.37 2.96 -8.02
N ALA A 91 -9.55 2.90 -6.97
CA ALA A 91 -9.84 3.53 -5.68
C ALA A 91 -9.98 5.05 -5.81
N THR A 92 -9.13 5.69 -6.63
CA THR A 92 -9.26 7.13 -6.94
C THR A 92 -10.60 7.45 -7.60
N ARG A 93 -11.01 6.69 -8.63
CA ARG A 93 -12.32 6.89 -9.28
C ARG A 93 -13.47 6.68 -8.29
N GLN A 94 -13.38 5.65 -7.45
CA GLN A 94 -14.41 5.31 -6.46
C GLN A 94 -14.55 6.39 -5.38
N ALA A 95 -13.44 6.97 -4.93
CA ALA A 95 -13.41 8.01 -3.90
C ALA A 95 -13.91 9.37 -4.41
N LEU A 96 -13.74 9.64 -5.70
CA LEU A 96 -14.32 10.82 -6.36
C LEU A 96 -15.79 10.62 -6.80
N GLY A 97 -16.28 9.38 -6.75
CA GLY A 97 -17.65 8.99 -7.10
C GLY A 97 -18.64 9.10 -5.93
N SER A 98 -19.85 8.57 -6.12
CA SER A 98 -20.85 8.54 -5.04
C SER A 98 -20.48 7.53 -3.94
N LEU A 99 -20.62 7.98 -2.69
CA LEU A 99 -20.43 7.18 -1.48
C LEU A 99 -21.75 6.94 -0.71
N SER A 100 -22.91 7.22 -1.32
CA SER A 100 -24.21 7.19 -0.63
C SER A 100 -24.72 5.78 -0.32
N GLU A 101 -24.41 4.81 -1.18
CA GLU A 101 -24.95 3.45 -1.08
C GLU A 101 -24.00 2.55 -0.28
N PRO A 102 -24.48 1.95 0.83
CA PRO A 102 -23.70 0.97 1.58
C PRO A 102 -23.30 -0.23 0.73
N ILE A 103 -22.17 -0.83 1.09
CA ILE A 103 -21.66 -2.06 0.50
C ILE A 103 -22.04 -3.20 1.42
N THR A 104 -22.63 -4.25 0.85
CA THR A 104 -22.81 -5.51 1.57
C THR A 104 -21.50 -6.28 1.55
N VAL A 105 -20.92 -6.51 2.72
CA VAL A 105 -19.77 -7.40 2.90
C VAL A 105 -20.21 -8.67 3.60
N ASP A 106 -19.45 -9.76 3.39
CA ASP A 106 -19.72 -11.10 3.91
C ASP A 106 -21.02 -11.72 3.31
N PRO A 107 -20.91 -12.72 2.43
CA PRO A 107 -22.09 -13.36 1.84
C PRO A 107 -22.86 -14.23 2.85
N ASP A 108 -22.20 -14.74 3.90
CA ASP A 108 -22.77 -15.67 4.86
C ASP A 108 -23.39 -14.93 6.06
N ALA A 109 -22.87 -13.74 6.38
CA ALA A 109 -23.39 -12.85 7.42
C ALA A 109 -23.37 -11.37 6.95
N PRO A 110 -24.29 -10.98 6.03
CA PRO A 110 -24.23 -9.71 5.34
C PRO A 110 -24.27 -8.51 6.29
N SER A 111 -23.15 -7.76 6.29
CA SER A 111 -23.01 -6.50 6.99
C SER A 111 -23.03 -5.34 5.99
N GLN A 112 -23.76 -4.26 6.31
CA GLN A 112 -23.76 -3.04 5.49
C GLN A 112 -22.64 -2.13 5.97
N VAL A 113 -21.72 -1.78 5.08
CA VAL A 113 -20.54 -0.96 5.37
C VAL A 113 -20.58 0.31 4.55
N ASP A 114 -20.35 1.45 5.20
CA ASP A 114 -20.18 2.74 4.53
C ASP A 114 -18.98 2.67 3.55
N PRO A 115 -19.14 3.07 2.28
CA PRO A 115 -18.05 3.05 1.31
C PRO A 115 -16.79 3.79 1.74
N ALA A 116 -16.91 4.88 2.48
CA ALA A 116 -15.77 5.64 2.99
C ALA A 116 -14.92 4.81 3.96
N VAL A 117 -15.53 3.87 4.69
CA VAL A 117 -14.80 2.97 5.60
C VAL A 117 -13.92 2.01 4.80
N ILE A 118 -14.43 1.42 3.70
CA ILE A 118 -13.64 0.53 2.84
C ILE A 118 -12.45 1.27 2.21
N LEU A 119 -12.73 2.47 1.68
CA LEU A 119 -11.75 3.33 1.03
C LEU A 119 -10.67 3.83 2.00
N THR A 120 -11.05 4.21 3.22
CA THR A 120 -10.11 4.55 4.30
C THR A 120 -9.30 3.34 4.72
N GLN A 121 -9.96 2.20 4.96
CA GLN A 121 -9.32 0.97 5.40
C GLN A 121 -8.24 0.51 4.42
N MET A 122 -8.45 0.66 3.11
CA MET A 122 -7.45 0.32 2.09
C MET A 122 -6.09 0.99 2.38
N VAL A 123 -6.07 2.32 2.55
CA VAL A 123 -4.83 3.08 2.78
C VAL A 123 -4.22 2.78 4.16
N HIS A 124 -5.07 2.67 5.18
CA HIS A 124 -4.62 2.38 6.55
C HIS A 124 -4.01 0.98 6.66
N HIS A 125 -4.67 -0.03 6.09
CA HIS A 125 -4.22 -1.42 6.07
C HIS A 125 -2.84 -1.56 5.42
N SER A 126 -2.65 -0.93 4.26
CA SER A 126 -1.37 -0.96 3.56
C SER A 126 -0.29 -0.25 4.35
N THR A 127 -0.59 0.88 4.98
CA THR A 127 0.37 1.58 5.85
C THR A 127 0.83 0.72 7.03
N ASP A 128 -0.11 0.04 7.71
CA ASP A 128 0.22 -0.87 8.81
C ASP A 128 1.15 -2.01 8.36
N HIS A 129 0.81 -2.72 7.29
CA HIS A 129 1.60 -3.85 6.82
C HIS A 129 2.94 -3.45 6.17
N ARG A 130 3.05 -2.27 5.56
CA ARG A 130 4.35 -1.73 5.12
C ARG A 130 5.29 -1.50 6.30
N SER A 131 4.77 -1.03 7.44
CA SER A 131 5.59 -0.85 8.66
C SER A 131 6.14 -2.18 9.18
N GLN A 132 5.39 -3.28 9.02
CA GLN A 132 5.84 -4.63 9.37
C GLN A 132 6.98 -5.10 8.45
N ILE A 133 6.89 -4.84 7.13
CA ILE A 133 8.01 -5.12 6.21
C ILE A 133 9.24 -4.30 6.60
N ASN A 134 9.08 -3.01 6.90
CA ASN A 134 10.19 -2.16 7.35
C ASN A 134 10.84 -2.69 8.65
N THR A 135 10.04 -3.26 9.55
CA THR A 135 10.57 -3.93 10.77
C THR A 135 11.43 -5.15 10.42
N ILE A 136 11.00 -5.96 9.46
CA ILE A 136 11.77 -7.13 8.99
C ILE A 136 13.06 -6.67 8.30
N LEU A 137 13.00 -5.68 7.40
CA LEU A 137 14.18 -5.12 6.73
C LEU A 137 15.24 -4.67 7.75
N THR A 138 14.84 -3.88 8.75
CA THR A 138 15.74 -3.43 9.82
C THR A 138 16.34 -4.59 10.60
N THR A 139 15.56 -5.65 10.88
CA THR A 139 16.06 -6.86 11.57
C THR A 139 17.12 -7.60 10.73
N LEU A 140 17.03 -7.51 9.40
CA LEU A 140 18.03 -8.05 8.47
C LEU A 140 19.25 -7.10 8.28
N GLY A 141 19.28 -5.94 8.95
CA GLY A 141 20.31 -4.92 8.78
C GLY A 141 20.20 -4.14 7.46
N ILE A 142 19.01 -4.12 6.85
CA ILE A 142 18.71 -3.40 5.62
C ILE A 142 17.97 -2.11 5.98
N GLU A 143 18.45 -0.98 5.49
CA GLU A 143 17.78 0.31 5.69
C GLU A 143 16.40 0.30 4.99
N PRO A 144 15.30 0.51 5.73
CA PRO A 144 13.97 0.58 5.12
C PRO A 144 13.79 1.85 4.29
N PRO A 145 12.93 1.84 3.25
CA PRO A 145 12.59 3.06 2.53
C PRO A 145 11.77 4.01 3.42
N ASP A 146 12.01 5.32 3.27
CA ASP A 146 11.10 6.33 3.81
C ASP A 146 9.86 6.44 2.91
N LEU A 147 8.74 5.92 3.42
CA LEU A 147 7.46 5.88 2.72
C LEU A 147 6.48 6.97 3.21
N SER A 148 6.98 7.98 3.93
CA SER A 148 6.16 9.08 4.43
C SER A 148 5.61 9.96 3.30
N SER A 149 4.57 10.72 3.61
CA SER A 149 4.02 11.72 2.68
C SER A 149 5.02 12.85 2.38
N TRP A 150 6.03 13.08 3.24
CA TRP A 150 7.11 14.03 2.96
C TRP A 150 8.02 13.53 1.84
N SER A 151 8.44 12.25 1.93
CA SER A 151 9.24 11.61 0.89
C SER A 151 8.48 11.46 -0.43
N TRP A 152 7.19 11.14 -0.37
CA TRP A 152 6.32 11.20 -1.55
C TRP A 152 6.25 12.61 -2.15
N GLY A 153 6.05 13.64 -1.32
CA GLY A 153 5.98 15.03 -1.77
C GLY A 153 7.29 15.52 -2.39
N LEU A 154 8.44 15.06 -1.91
CA LEU A 154 9.75 15.29 -2.54
C LEU A 154 9.82 14.59 -3.92
N ALA A 155 9.42 13.31 -4.00
CA ALA A 155 9.43 12.54 -5.24
C ALA A 155 8.49 13.14 -6.30
N ASP A 156 7.34 13.68 -5.90
CA ASP A 156 6.36 14.32 -6.78
C ASP A 156 6.68 15.81 -7.06
N GLY A 157 7.81 16.33 -6.55
CA GLY A 157 8.25 17.72 -6.77
C GLY A 157 7.39 18.78 -6.07
N ARG A 158 6.60 18.39 -5.07
CA ARG A 158 5.73 19.26 -4.26
C ARG A 158 6.38 19.78 -2.98
N VAL A 159 7.53 19.24 -2.62
CA VAL A 159 8.38 19.71 -1.51
C VAL A 159 9.71 20.17 -2.08
N THR A 160 10.13 21.39 -1.75
CA THR A 160 11.47 21.90 -2.09
C THR A 160 12.35 21.87 -0.84
N CYS A 161 13.44 21.10 -0.87
CA CYS A 161 14.40 21.07 0.22
C CYS A 161 15.27 22.34 0.24
N GLY A 162 15.23 23.10 1.34
CA GLY A 162 15.99 24.35 1.50
C GLY A 162 17.50 24.18 1.79
N ARG A 163 17.95 22.96 2.13
CA ARG A 163 19.37 22.61 2.34
C ARG A 163 19.63 21.19 1.82
N CYS A 164 19.78 21.03 0.51
CA CYS A 164 20.26 19.77 -0.03
C CYS A 164 21.79 19.76 0.00
N GLY A 165 22.33 19.14 1.06
CA GLY A 165 23.74 18.84 1.25
C GLY A 165 23.84 17.69 2.23
N SER A 166 23.86 16.47 1.69
CA SER A 166 23.78 15.17 2.37
C SER A 166 22.36 14.72 2.76
N LYS A 167 22.16 13.41 2.69
CA LYS A 167 20.90 12.69 2.89
C LYS A 167 20.42 12.85 4.34
N GLU A 168 19.77 13.94 4.69
CA GLU A 168 19.05 14.04 5.95
C GLU A 168 17.59 13.64 5.73
N HIS A 169 17.17 12.61 6.46
CA HIS A 169 15.78 12.19 6.63
C HIS A 169 14.94 13.40 7.01
N TYR A 170 13.86 13.66 6.27
CA TYR A 170 12.74 14.45 6.79
C TYR A 170 11.91 13.54 7.71
N GLY A 171 12.53 13.09 8.80
CA GLY A 171 11.91 12.33 9.87
C GLY A 171 12.09 13.13 11.15
N GLU A 172 10.97 13.48 11.76
CA GLU A 172 10.81 14.19 13.02
C GLU A 172 12.02 14.06 13.98
N ASP A 173 12.61 15.20 14.34
CA ASP A 173 13.45 15.32 15.54
C ASP A 173 12.59 14.90 16.74
N HIS A 174 12.63 13.61 17.09
CA HIS A 174 12.04 13.12 18.33
C HIS A 174 12.93 13.56 19.50
N SER A 175 12.58 14.71 20.08
CA SER A 175 12.94 15.10 21.44
C SER A 175 12.23 14.24 22.48
#